data_AF-S6BG55-F1
#
_entry.id   AF-S6BG55-F1
#
_cell.length_a   1.000
_cell.length_b   1.000
_cell.length_c   1.000
_cell.angle_alpha   90.00
_cell.angle_beta   90.00
_cell.angle_gamma   90.00
#
_symmetry.space_group_name_H-M   'P 1'
#
loop_
_entity.id
_entity.type
_entity.pdbx_description
1 polymer ?
#
loop_
_entity_poly.entity_id
_entity_poly.type
_entity_poly.pdbx_seq_one_letter_code
_entity_poly.pdbx_strand_id
1 'polypeptide(L)'
;MPEQQTAKPALQVDALGRKVWDKTYYAKVADAKTGGKGDNIEQSIATLLPDPNRKVVHSVPEVRENLKRRKEFVDVTKDVGKVRVINALTHKSQQGGFYCKTCDCILKDSQAYMDHLNGRKHNRMLGMTMRVEKVDHKVVAEALRRRIIQENSASTSVTDLQKDAEERIKELEAEERERKKKRKMCKKLKNNNIENMSVKTELDGTNDMLEDETAKLMRSLGMPTNFAHAMK
;
A
#
# COMPACT_ATOMS: atom_id res chain seq x y z
N MET A 1 -28.85 -19.02 45.24
CA MET A 1 -29.49 -19.55 44.02
C MET A 1 -28.79 -20.86 43.69
N PRO A 2 -29.43 -22.03 43.82
CA PRO A 2 -28.75 -23.30 43.63
C PRO A 2 -28.50 -23.53 42.13
N GLU A 3 -27.26 -23.88 41.77
CA GLU A 3 -26.89 -24.29 40.42
C GLU A 3 -27.70 -25.53 40.04
N GLN A 4 -28.58 -25.39 39.04
CA GLN A 4 -29.29 -26.53 38.46
C GLN A 4 -28.27 -27.41 37.74
N GLN A 5 -27.95 -28.55 38.35
CA GLN A 5 -27.15 -29.60 37.73
C GLN A 5 -27.88 -30.09 36.47
N THR A 6 -27.38 -29.72 35.29
CA THR A 6 -27.90 -30.25 34.03
C THR A 6 -27.58 -31.73 33.95
N ALA A 7 -28.57 -32.59 34.18
CA ALA A 7 -28.43 -34.04 34.08
C ALA A 7 -27.91 -34.42 32.69
N LYS A 8 -26.84 -35.23 32.61
CA LYS A 8 -26.31 -35.71 31.33
C LYS A 8 -27.28 -36.76 30.74
N PRO A 9 -27.54 -36.76 29.42
CA PRO A 9 -28.41 -37.74 28.80
C PRO A 9 -27.78 -39.13 28.81
N ALA A 10 -28.59 -40.16 29.06
CA ALA A 10 -28.17 -41.54 28.94
C ALA A 10 -27.72 -41.84 27.50
N LEU A 11 -26.50 -42.35 27.35
CA LEU A 11 -25.96 -42.76 26.06
C LEU A 11 -26.47 -44.16 25.75
N GLN A 12 -27.58 -44.25 25.02
CA GLN A 12 -28.02 -45.51 24.44
C GLN A 12 -27.32 -45.75 23.11
N VAL A 13 -26.91 -47.00 22.88
CA VAL A 13 -26.22 -47.42 21.65
C VAL A 13 -27.07 -48.51 21.01
N ASP A 14 -27.40 -48.36 19.73
CA ASP A 14 -28.12 -49.36 18.94
C ASP A 14 -27.31 -50.65 18.80
N ALA A 15 -27.98 -51.75 18.42
CA ALA A 15 -27.33 -53.03 18.11
C ALA A 15 -26.21 -52.95 17.05
N LEU A 16 -26.14 -51.84 16.30
CA LEU A 16 -25.13 -51.55 15.28
C LEU A 16 -24.06 -50.55 15.75
N GLY A 17 -23.96 -50.28 17.06
CA GLY A 17 -22.95 -49.37 17.62
C GLY A 17 -23.22 -47.88 17.43
N ARG A 18 -24.42 -47.50 16.93
CA ARG A 18 -24.79 -46.10 16.67
C ARG A 18 -25.37 -45.46 17.92
N LYS A 19 -24.94 -44.23 18.23
CA LYS A 19 -25.47 -43.46 19.36
C LYS A 19 -26.92 -43.05 19.11
N VAL A 20 -27.82 -43.54 19.94
CA VAL A 20 -29.24 -43.18 19.95
C VAL A 20 -29.44 -42.00 20.87
N TRP A 21 -30.08 -40.97 20.33
CA TRP A 21 -30.44 -39.78 21.09
C TRP A 21 -31.82 -39.98 21.72
N ASP A 22 -31.93 -39.76 23.03
CA ASP A 22 -33.21 -39.79 23.74
C ASP A 22 -34.08 -38.60 23.32
N LYS A 23 -35.01 -38.85 22.41
CA LYS A 23 -35.91 -37.84 21.84
C LYS A 23 -36.69 -37.08 22.92
N THR A 24 -37.03 -37.74 24.02
CA THR A 24 -37.85 -37.13 25.08
C THR A 24 -37.05 -36.12 25.92
N TYR A 25 -35.81 -36.48 26.26
CA TYR A 25 -34.89 -35.59 26.96
C TYR A 25 -34.59 -34.34 26.12
N TYR A 26 -34.23 -34.53 24.83
CA TYR A 26 -33.93 -33.40 23.96
C TYR A 26 -35.16 -32.56 23.59
N ALA A 27 -36.36 -33.15 23.55
CA ALA A 27 -37.61 -32.39 23.42
C ALA A 27 -37.85 -31.49 24.64
N LYS A 28 -37.68 -31.99 25.88
CA LYS A 28 -37.80 -31.19 27.10
C LYS A 28 -36.77 -30.07 27.18
N VAL A 29 -35.53 -30.35 26.77
CA VAL A 29 -34.46 -29.34 26.72
C VAL A 29 -34.76 -28.28 25.66
N ALA A 30 -35.31 -28.68 24.51
CA ALA A 30 -35.74 -27.73 23.48
C ALA A 30 -36.88 -26.86 23.99
N ASP A 31 -37.92 -27.45 24.59
CA ASP A 31 -39.06 -26.74 25.16
C ASP A 31 -38.63 -25.76 26.26
N ALA A 32 -37.76 -26.19 27.18
CA ALA A 32 -37.21 -25.32 28.23
C ALA A 32 -36.40 -24.15 27.66
N LYS A 33 -35.68 -24.39 26.55
CA LYS A 33 -34.90 -23.36 25.85
C LYS A 33 -35.77 -22.41 25.03
N THR A 34 -36.95 -22.84 24.59
CA THR A 34 -37.94 -22.00 23.91
C THR A 34 -38.96 -21.37 24.88
N GLY A 35 -38.74 -21.47 26.19
CA GLY A 35 -39.57 -20.79 27.20
C GLY A 35 -40.74 -21.58 27.76
N GLY A 36 -40.78 -22.90 27.56
CA GLY A 36 -41.80 -23.81 28.12
C GLY A 36 -43.23 -23.50 27.66
N LYS A 37 -44.18 -24.40 27.96
CA LYS A 37 -45.62 -24.11 27.88
C LYS A 37 -46.07 -23.34 29.14
N GLY A 38 -45.40 -22.23 29.44
CA GLY A 38 -45.87 -21.27 30.45
C GLY A 38 -46.96 -20.37 29.86
N ASP A 39 -47.80 -19.79 30.71
CA ASP A 39 -48.91 -18.93 30.31
C ASP A 39 -48.43 -17.84 29.32
N ASN A 40 -49.27 -17.49 28.34
CA ASN A 40 -48.94 -16.69 27.15
C ASN A 40 -48.10 -15.41 27.41
N ILE A 41 -48.16 -14.86 28.63
CA ILE A 41 -47.45 -13.66 29.06
C ILE A 41 -45.95 -13.94 29.25
N GLU A 42 -45.56 -15.04 29.88
CA GLU A 42 -44.14 -15.38 30.13
C GLU A 42 -43.41 -15.77 28.83
N GLN A 43 -44.11 -16.44 27.91
CA GLN A 43 -43.61 -16.75 26.58
C GLN A 43 -43.33 -15.48 25.76
N SER A 44 -44.21 -14.47 25.86
CA SER A 44 -44.01 -13.20 25.17
C SER A 44 -42.77 -12.46 25.67
N ILE A 45 -42.54 -12.46 26.99
CA ILE A 45 -41.39 -11.79 27.62
C ILE A 45 -40.09 -12.55 27.32
N ALA A 46 -40.08 -13.88 27.41
CA ALA A 46 -38.91 -14.70 27.09
C ALA A 46 -38.55 -14.70 25.59
N THR A 47 -39.52 -14.53 24.70
CA THR A 47 -39.27 -14.39 23.25
C THR A 47 -38.69 -13.01 22.91
N LEU A 48 -39.04 -11.97 23.68
CA LEU A 48 -38.59 -10.60 23.49
C LEU A 48 -37.20 -10.32 24.12
N LEU A 49 -36.81 -11.07 25.15
CA LEU A 49 -35.48 -10.98 25.77
C LEU A 49 -34.50 -11.89 25.02
N PRO A 50 -33.45 -11.34 24.37
CA PRO A 50 -32.45 -12.16 23.69
C PRO A 50 -31.66 -12.97 24.72
N ASP A 51 -31.69 -14.31 24.65
CA ASP A 51 -30.86 -15.14 25.50
C ASP A 51 -29.39 -14.69 25.41
N PRO A 52 -28.67 -14.50 26.53
CA PRO A 52 -27.27 -14.08 26.50
C PRO A 52 -26.36 -15.11 25.81
N ASN A 53 -26.80 -16.37 25.71
CA ASN A 53 -26.09 -17.47 25.07
C ASN A 53 -26.55 -17.77 23.63
N ARG A 54 -27.59 -17.08 23.13
CA ARG A 54 -28.02 -17.25 21.74
C ARG A 54 -27.09 -16.45 20.85
N LYS A 55 -26.37 -17.16 19.97
CA LYS A 55 -25.58 -16.50 18.91
C LYS A 55 -26.53 -15.65 18.08
N VAL A 56 -26.29 -14.36 18.03
CA VAL A 56 -27.04 -13.42 17.19
C VAL A 56 -26.98 -13.94 15.75
N VAL A 57 -28.12 -14.42 15.25
CA VAL A 57 -28.26 -14.78 13.84
C VAL A 57 -28.55 -13.47 13.14
N HIS A 58 -27.52 -12.84 12.58
CA HIS A 58 -27.73 -11.69 11.72
C HIS A 58 -28.63 -12.12 10.56
N SER A 59 -29.79 -11.46 10.42
CA SER A 59 -30.74 -11.71 9.34
C SER A 59 -30.03 -11.42 8.02
N VAL A 60 -29.66 -12.49 7.32
CA VAL A 60 -28.96 -12.39 6.05
C VAL A 60 -30.02 -12.07 4.98
N PRO A 61 -29.81 -11.06 4.11
CA PRO A 61 -30.70 -10.79 2.99
C PRO A 61 -30.96 -12.06 2.17
N GLU A 62 -32.22 -12.28 1.81
CA GLU A 62 -32.67 -13.47 1.08
C GLU A 62 -32.11 -13.52 -0.35
N VAL A 63 -32.07 -12.35 -1.02
CA VAL A 63 -31.41 -12.17 -2.31
C VAL A 63 -30.00 -11.67 -2.08
N ARG A 64 -29.01 -12.43 -2.55
CA ARG A 64 -27.59 -12.08 -2.44
C ARG A 64 -27.03 -11.78 -3.81
N GLU A 65 -26.36 -10.65 -3.93
CA GLU A 65 -25.66 -10.29 -5.16
C GLU A 65 -24.36 -11.12 -5.34
N ASN A 66 -23.84 -11.16 -6.56
CA ASN A 66 -22.53 -11.75 -6.82
C ASN A 66 -21.42 -10.86 -6.25
N LEU A 67 -20.23 -11.43 -6.08
CA LEU A 67 -19.08 -10.74 -5.52
C LEU A 67 -18.64 -9.59 -6.44
N LYS A 68 -18.79 -8.35 -5.97
CA LYS A 68 -18.35 -7.14 -6.68
C LYS A 68 -16.95 -6.73 -6.22
N ARG A 69 -16.18 -6.13 -7.13
CA ARG A 69 -14.87 -5.55 -6.81
C ARG A 69 -15.06 -4.31 -5.91
N ARG A 70 -14.26 -4.20 -4.84
CA ARG A 70 -14.22 -3.00 -4.00
C ARG A 70 -13.73 -1.79 -4.80
N LYS A 71 -14.43 -0.66 -4.67
CA LYS A 71 -14.04 0.64 -5.26
C LYS A 71 -13.19 1.48 -4.32
N GLU A 72 -13.36 1.28 -3.01
CA GLU A 72 -12.62 2.01 -1.98
C GLU A 72 -11.29 1.33 -1.67
N PHE A 73 -10.25 2.15 -1.52
CA PHE A 73 -8.94 1.69 -1.08
C PHE A 73 -8.92 1.53 0.43
N VAL A 74 -8.40 0.39 0.89
CA VAL A 74 -8.24 0.11 2.31
C VAL A 74 -6.85 0.60 2.74
N ASP A 75 -6.81 1.77 3.35
CA ASP A 75 -5.55 2.37 3.81
C ASP A 75 -5.15 1.78 5.17
N VAL A 76 -4.22 0.83 5.13
CA VAL A 76 -3.66 0.16 6.32
C VAL A 76 -2.67 1.05 7.09
N THR A 77 -2.14 2.09 6.44
CA THR A 77 -1.01 2.89 6.95
C THR A 77 -1.42 4.09 7.82
N LYS A 78 -2.72 4.37 7.97
CA LYS A 78 -3.24 5.58 8.63
C LYS A 78 -2.82 5.76 10.10
N ASP A 79 -2.59 4.64 10.79
CA ASP A 79 -2.28 4.62 12.22
C ASP A 79 -0.84 4.16 12.52
N VAL A 80 0.01 4.08 11.50
CA VAL A 80 1.44 3.79 11.71
C VAL A 80 2.10 4.94 12.48
N GLY A 81 2.77 4.61 13.58
CA GLY A 81 3.50 5.58 14.41
C GLY A 81 2.64 6.35 15.43
N LYS A 82 1.33 6.10 15.50
CA LYS A 82 0.45 6.74 16.50
C LYS A 82 0.28 5.85 17.73
N VAL A 83 0.56 6.39 18.91
CA VAL A 83 0.28 5.72 20.20
C VAL A 83 -1.03 6.25 20.76
N ARG A 84 -1.95 5.35 21.12
CA ARG A 84 -3.24 5.71 21.75
C ARG A 84 -3.40 4.95 23.07
N VAL A 85 -3.83 5.65 24.12
CA VAL A 85 -4.16 5.05 25.41
C VAL A 85 -5.59 4.50 25.35
N ILE A 86 -5.76 3.22 25.66
CA ILE A 86 -7.05 2.52 25.55
C ILE A 86 -7.57 2.26 26.97
N ASN A 87 -8.75 2.82 27.29
CA ASN A 87 -9.48 2.52 28.53
C ASN A 87 -10.56 1.46 28.26
N ALA A 88 -10.96 0.69 29.28
CA ALA A 88 -11.94 -0.39 29.14
C ALA A 88 -13.34 0.07 28.64
N LEU A 89 -13.71 1.33 28.87
CA LEU A 89 -14.98 1.91 28.42
C LEU A 89 -14.92 2.49 26.99
N THR A 90 -13.75 2.52 26.35
CA THR A 90 -13.62 3.10 25.01
C THR A 90 -14.38 2.29 23.97
N HIS A 91 -15.05 2.96 23.03
CA HIS A 91 -15.78 2.30 21.95
C HIS A 91 -14.82 1.48 21.08
N LYS A 92 -15.26 0.31 20.59
CA LYS A 92 -14.43 -0.62 19.82
C LYS A 92 -13.76 0.01 18.59
N SER A 93 -14.37 1.04 18.01
CA SER A 93 -13.80 1.78 16.88
C SER A 93 -12.61 2.67 17.23
N GLN A 94 -12.48 3.04 18.51
CA GLN A 94 -11.41 3.89 19.03
C GLN A 94 -10.34 3.06 19.76
N GLN A 95 -10.64 1.80 20.06
CA GLN A 95 -9.67 0.83 20.54
C GLN A 95 -8.61 0.59 19.45
N GLY A 96 -7.36 0.38 19.87
CA GLY A 96 -6.24 0.16 18.95
C GLY A 96 -6.44 -1.09 18.09
N GLY A 97 -6.10 -0.97 16.79
CA GLY A 97 -6.25 -2.01 15.78
C GLY A 97 -7.16 -1.59 14.63
N PHE A 98 -7.42 -2.52 13.71
CA PHE A 98 -8.32 -2.33 12.57
C PHE A 98 -9.74 -2.73 12.96
N TYR A 99 -10.67 -1.77 12.90
CA TYR A 99 -12.07 -1.99 13.25
C TYR A 99 -12.93 -2.25 12.00
N CYS A 100 -13.69 -3.34 12.03
CA CYS A 100 -14.67 -3.66 10.99
C CYS A 100 -16.09 -3.26 11.42
N LYS A 101 -16.71 -2.31 10.71
CA LYS A 101 -18.06 -1.77 11.01
C LYS A 101 -19.20 -2.79 10.86
N THR A 102 -19.06 -3.77 9.96
CA THR A 102 -20.14 -4.74 9.69
C THR A 102 -20.11 -5.93 10.62
N CYS A 103 -18.94 -6.25 11.20
CA CYS A 103 -18.73 -7.41 12.06
C CYS A 103 -18.58 -7.06 13.54
N ASP A 104 -18.48 -5.77 13.88
CA ASP A 104 -18.22 -5.24 15.23
C ASP A 104 -17.06 -5.91 15.98
N CYS A 105 -16.00 -6.21 15.22
CA CYS A 105 -14.77 -6.81 15.73
C CYS A 105 -13.54 -5.96 15.43
N ILE A 106 -12.55 -6.08 16.30
CA ILE A 106 -11.24 -5.44 16.17
C ILE A 106 -10.25 -6.52 15.79
N LEU A 107 -9.47 -6.26 14.75
CA LEU A 107 -8.36 -7.11 14.32
C LEU A 107 -7.05 -6.37 14.57
N LYS A 108 -6.08 -7.06 15.18
CA LYS A 108 -4.80 -6.45 15.57
C LYS A 108 -3.83 -6.31 14.40
N ASP A 109 -3.87 -7.29 13.49
CA ASP A 109 -2.97 -7.35 12.34
C ASP A 109 -3.65 -6.89 11.06
N SER A 110 -2.86 -6.29 10.16
CA SER A 110 -3.32 -5.81 8.87
C SER A 110 -3.71 -6.93 7.91
N GLN A 111 -2.93 -8.02 7.89
CA GLN A 111 -3.23 -9.20 7.08
C GLN A 111 -4.53 -9.86 7.54
N ALA A 112 -4.67 -10.06 8.85
CA ALA A 112 -5.91 -10.59 9.42
C ALA A 112 -7.12 -9.72 9.09
N TYR A 113 -6.97 -8.38 9.10
CA TYR A 113 -8.04 -7.46 8.71
C TYR A 113 -8.43 -7.61 7.23
N MET A 114 -7.46 -7.75 6.33
CA MET A 114 -7.72 -7.98 4.90
C MET A 114 -8.41 -9.33 4.65
N ASP A 115 -7.98 -10.39 5.33
CA ASP A 115 -8.61 -11.71 5.25
C ASP A 115 -10.02 -11.69 5.83
N HIS A 116 -10.23 -10.94 6.90
CA HIS A 116 -11.54 -10.75 7.51
C HIS A 116 -12.51 -10.05 6.54
N LEU A 117 -12.06 -8.97 5.87
CA LEU A 117 -12.83 -8.28 4.84
C LEU A 117 -13.15 -9.17 3.63
N ASN A 118 -12.36 -10.21 3.37
CA ASN A 118 -12.60 -11.20 2.32
C ASN A 118 -13.36 -12.44 2.82
N GLY A 119 -13.63 -12.51 4.12
CA GLY A 119 -14.21 -13.67 4.76
C GLY A 119 -15.67 -13.91 4.36
N ARG A 120 -16.07 -15.18 4.30
CA ARG A 120 -17.45 -15.61 4.00
C ARG A 120 -18.48 -14.96 4.91
N LYS A 121 -18.16 -14.77 6.19
CA LYS A 121 -19.06 -14.16 7.18
C LYS A 121 -19.27 -12.67 6.89
N HIS A 122 -18.20 -11.94 6.62
CA HIS A 122 -18.24 -10.51 6.31
C HIS A 122 -19.04 -10.25 5.03
N ASN A 123 -18.70 -10.96 3.95
CA ASN A 123 -19.42 -10.83 2.66
C ASN A 123 -20.89 -11.21 2.78
N ARG A 124 -21.23 -12.20 3.62
CA ARG A 124 -22.62 -12.60 3.88
C ARG A 124 -23.41 -11.49 4.56
N MET A 125 -22.82 -10.75 5.50
CA MET A 125 -23.49 -9.63 6.16
C MET A 125 -23.64 -8.42 5.24
N LEU A 126 -22.72 -8.26 4.28
CA LEU A 126 -22.85 -7.29 3.19
C LEU A 126 -23.91 -7.66 2.13
N GLY A 127 -24.52 -8.85 2.22
CA GLY A 127 -25.48 -9.32 1.22
C GLY A 127 -24.84 -9.83 -0.08
N MET A 128 -23.53 -10.09 -0.08
CA MET A 128 -22.82 -10.64 -1.24
C MET A 128 -22.56 -12.14 -1.06
N THR A 129 -22.61 -12.88 -2.17
CA THR A 129 -22.06 -14.23 -2.24
C THR A 129 -20.58 -14.19 -2.58
N MET A 130 -19.83 -15.25 -2.27
CA MET A 130 -18.45 -15.40 -2.76
C MET A 130 -18.37 -15.86 -4.22
N ARG A 131 -19.50 -16.01 -4.91
CA ARG A 131 -19.51 -16.42 -6.32
C ARG A 131 -19.27 -15.20 -7.19
N VAL A 132 -18.37 -15.35 -8.16
CA VAL A 132 -18.09 -14.33 -9.17
C VAL A 132 -19.04 -14.55 -10.34
N GLU A 133 -19.39 -13.46 -11.04
CA GLU A 133 -20.17 -13.51 -12.28
C GLU A 133 -19.43 -14.35 -13.33
N LYS A 134 -20.19 -15.18 -14.05
CA LYS A 134 -19.67 -15.89 -15.21
C LYS A 134 -19.71 -14.94 -16.40
N VAL A 135 -18.56 -14.77 -17.05
CA VAL A 135 -18.39 -13.82 -18.15
C VAL A 135 -17.92 -14.55 -19.40
N ASP A 136 -18.36 -14.10 -20.57
CA ASP A 136 -17.97 -14.66 -21.86
C ASP A 136 -16.50 -14.39 -22.22
N HIS A 137 -15.95 -15.25 -23.08
CA HIS A 137 -14.57 -15.16 -23.58
C HIS A 137 -14.24 -13.80 -24.24
N LYS A 138 -15.22 -13.15 -24.87
CA LYS A 138 -15.04 -11.84 -25.52
C LYS A 138 -14.65 -10.76 -24.51
N VAL A 139 -15.34 -10.69 -23.37
CA VAL A 139 -15.06 -9.70 -22.32
C VAL A 139 -13.69 -9.93 -21.68
N VAL A 140 -13.31 -11.20 -21.51
CA VAL A 140 -11.98 -11.56 -21.00
C VAL A 140 -10.89 -11.12 -21.97
N ALA A 141 -11.06 -11.37 -23.28
CA ALA A 141 -10.11 -10.95 -24.31
C ALA A 141 -9.94 -9.42 -24.32
N GLU A 142 -11.03 -8.65 -24.21
CA GLU A 142 -10.97 -7.19 -24.12
C GLU A 142 -10.30 -6.70 -22.83
N ALA A 143 -10.54 -7.35 -21.69
CA ALA A 143 -9.88 -7.03 -20.44
C ALA A 143 -8.36 -7.29 -20.50
N LEU A 144 -7.94 -8.40 -21.13
CA LEU A 144 -6.53 -8.72 -21.33
C LEU A 144 -5.85 -7.71 -22.26
N ARG A 145 -6.50 -7.36 -23.39
CA ARG A 145 -5.98 -6.33 -24.30
C ARG A 145 -5.79 -4.99 -23.59
N ARG A 146 -6.77 -4.55 -22.80
CA ARG A 146 -6.66 -3.31 -22.01
C ARG A 146 -5.49 -3.35 -21.03
N ARG A 147 -5.25 -4.48 -20.39
CA ARG A 147 -4.13 -4.66 -19.46
C ARG A 147 -2.78 -4.58 -20.17
N ILE A 148 -2.64 -5.25 -21.31
CA ILE A 148 -1.41 -5.19 -22.13
C ILE A 148 -1.15 -3.76 -22.60
N ILE A 149 -2.19 -3.04 -23.04
CA ILE A 149 -2.05 -1.64 -23.45
C ILE A 149 -1.60 -0.76 -22.27
N GLN A 150 -2.17 -0.95 -21.08
CA GLN A 150 -1.75 -0.21 -19.89
C GLN A 150 -0.29 -0.50 -19.51
N GLU A 151 0.12 -1.77 -19.53
CA GLU A 151 1.50 -2.18 -19.25
C GLU A 151 2.48 -1.63 -20.29
N ASN A 152 2.11 -1.69 -21.58
CA ASN A 152 2.89 -1.09 -22.66
C ASN A 152 2.94 0.43 -22.55
N SER A 153 1.85 1.11 -22.17
CA SER A 153 1.89 2.56 -21.98
C SER A 153 2.79 2.96 -20.82
N ALA A 154 2.83 2.17 -19.75
CA ALA A 154 3.76 2.36 -18.64
C ALA A 154 5.20 2.08 -19.07
N SER A 155 5.46 1.03 -19.85
CA SER A 155 6.81 0.73 -20.34
C SER A 155 7.29 1.73 -21.39
N THR A 156 6.43 2.17 -22.31
CA THR A 156 6.71 3.24 -23.28
C THR A 156 7.11 4.52 -22.55
N SER A 157 6.39 4.91 -21.49
CA SER A 157 6.77 6.09 -20.69
C SER A 157 8.18 5.96 -20.07
N VAL A 158 8.57 4.77 -19.63
CA VAL A 158 9.92 4.52 -19.11
C VAL A 158 10.96 4.55 -20.23
N THR A 159 10.68 3.93 -21.38
CA THR A 159 11.63 3.92 -22.50
C THR A 159 11.82 5.30 -23.12
N ASP A 160 10.78 6.14 -23.14
CA ASP A 160 10.89 7.50 -23.67
C ASP A 160 11.70 8.40 -22.73
N LEU A 161 11.54 8.23 -21.41
CA LEU A 161 12.41 8.88 -20.42
C LEU A 161 13.86 8.39 -20.51
N GLN A 162 14.08 7.11 -20.82
CA GLN A 162 15.42 6.56 -21.04
C GLN A 162 16.09 7.15 -22.28
N LYS A 163 15.36 7.25 -23.40
CA LYS A 163 15.87 7.88 -24.64
C LYS A 163 16.24 9.35 -24.43
N ASP A 164 15.38 10.10 -23.74
CA ASP A 164 15.62 11.51 -23.40
C ASP A 164 16.82 11.69 -22.44
N ALA A 165 17.03 10.75 -21.51
CA ALA A 165 18.24 10.74 -20.68
C ALA A 165 19.51 10.43 -21.48
N GLU A 166 19.46 9.45 -22.39
CA GLU A 166 20.58 9.09 -23.27
C GLU A 166 20.98 10.23 -24.21
N GLU A 167 20.00 10.96 -24.76
CA GLU A 167 20.26 12.11 -25.63
C GLU A 167 20.99 13.24 -24.89
N ARG A 168 20.55 13.58 -23.67
CA ARG A 168 21.27 14.57 -22.83
C ARG A 168 22.71 14.15 -22.51
N ILE A 169 22.93 12.87 -22.20
CA ILE A 169 24.28 12.36 -21.91
C ILE A 169 25.17 12.51 -23.15
N LYS A 170 24.65 12.17 -24.33
CA LYS A 170 25.37 12.26 -25.59
C LYS A 170 25.73 13.70 -25.97
N GLU A 171 24.83 14.65 -25.72
CA GLU A 171 25.11 16.09 -25.92
C GLU A 171 26.22 16.58 -24.99
N LEU A 172 26.15 16.24 -23.70
CA LEU A 172 27.17 16.59 -22.71
C LEU A 172 28.55 16.00 -23.07
N GLU A 173 28.59 14.74 -23.53
CA GLU A 173 29.83 14.11 -24.00
C GLU A 173 30.39 14.76 -25.27
N ALA A 174 29.52 15.21 -26.18
CA ALA A 174 29.93 15.92 -27.40
C ALA A 174 30.54 17.29 -27.05
N GLU A 175 29.90 18.03 -26.14
CA GLU A 175 30.41 19.30 -25.64
C GLU A 175 31.75 19.12 -24.91
N GLU A 176 31.88 18.08 -24.07
CA GLU A 176 33.14 17.79 -23.38
C GLU A 176 34.26 17.43 -24.37
N ARG A 177 33.95 16.68 -25.43
CA ARG A 177 34.90 16.36 -26.51
C ARG A 177 35.34 17.63 -27.26
N GLU A 178 34.43 18.53 -27.58
CA GLU A 178 34.77 19.81 -28.22
C GLU A 178 35.60 20.70 -27.29
N ARG A 179 35.29 20.74 -25.98
CA ARG A 179 36.11 21.45 -24.98
C ARG A 179 37.52 20.85 -24.89
N LYS A 180 37.66 19.53 -24.92
CA LYS A 180 38.96 18.83 -24.96
C LYS A 180 39.74 19.18 -26.24
N LYS A 181 39.09 19.23 -27.41
CA LYS A 181 39.74 19.64 -28.68
C LYS A 181 40.20 21.10 -28.63
N LYS A 182 39.34 22.03 -28.20
CA LYS A 182 39.69 23.45 -28.03
C LYS A 182 40.87 23.64 -27.07
N ARG A 183 40.90 22.91 -25.94
CA ARG A 183 42.04 22.89 -25.01
C ARG A 183 43.33 22.39 -25.67
N LYS A 184 43.26 21.32 -26.47
CA LYS A 184 44.43 20.80 -27.21
C LYS A 184 44.93 21.79 -28.27
N MET A 185 44.03 22.43 -29.02
CA MET A 185 44.39 23.45 -30.03
C MET A 185 45.03 24.69 -29.38
N CYS A 186 44.48 25.18 -28.27
CA CYS A 186 45.09 26.27 -27.51
C CYS A 186 46.49 25.92 -26.98
N LYS A 187 46.70 24.68 -26.50
CA LYS A 187 48.03 24.22 -26.07
C LYS A 187 49.04 24.20 -27.21
N LYS A 188 48.64 23.71 -28.40
CA LYS A 188 49.50 23.70 -29.61
C LYS A 188 49.84 25.12 -30.07
N LEU A 189 48.87 26.03 -30.11
CA LEU A 189 49.08 27.43 -30.47
C LEU A 189 50.03 28.11 -29.49
N LYS A 190 49.87 27.87 -28.17
CA LYS A 190 50.80 28.38 -27.16
C LYS A 190 52.21 27.81 -27.36
N ASN A 191 52.35 26.51 -27.63
CA ASN A 191 53.67 25.90 -27.84
C ASN A 191 54.38 26.46 -29.09
N ASN A 192 53.67 26.57 -30.21
CA ASN A 192 54.22 27.18 -31.44
C ASN A 192 54.53 28.66 -31.25
N ASN A 193 53.71 29.39 -30.48
CA ASN A 193 53.97 30.80 -30.20
C ASN A 193 55.15 30.98 -29.23
N ILE A 194 55.39 30.03 -28.32
CA ILE A 194 56.58 29.99 -27.46
C ILE A 194 57.83 29.63 -28.28
N GLU A 195 57.75 28.66 -29.21
CA GLU A 195 58.85 28.36 -30.15
C GLU A 195 59.17 29.58 -31.02
N ASN A 196 58.15 30.24 -31.59
CA ASN A 196 58.34 31.47 -32.37
C ASN A 196 58.78 32.67 -31.52
N MET A 197 58.39 32.75 -30.24
CA MET A 197 58.90 33.76 -29.31
C MET A 197 60.36 33.48 -28.93
N SER A 198 60.75 32.22 -28.72
CA SER A 198 62.14 31.85 -28.42
C SER A 198 63.09 32.11 -29.58
N VAL A 199 62.60 32.05 -30.82
CA VAL A 199 63.34 32.45 -32.03
C VAL A 199 63.37 33.98 -32.21
N LYS A 200 62.46 34.71 -31.56
CA LYS A 200 62.37 36.18 -31.65
C LYS A 200 63.02 36.92 -30.47
N THR A 201 63.25 36.27 -29.33
CA THR A 201 64.00 36.80 -28.17
C THR A 201 65.53 36.69 -28.32
N GLU A 202 66.06 36.78 -29.53
CA GLU A 202 67.46 37.19 -29.76
C GLU A 202 67.56 38.58 -30.39
N LEU A 203 66.44 39.27 -30.65
CA LEU A 203 66.43 40.66 -31.11
C LEU A 203 65.32 41.45 -30.41
N ASP A 204 65.77 42.52 -29.74
CA ASP A 204 65.02 43.61 -29.12
C ASP A 204 64.34 43.35 -27.77
N GLY A 205 65.07 43.75 -26.71
CA GLY A 205 64.51 44.00 -25.40
C GLY A 205 63.72 45.30 -25.39
N THR A 206 62.46 45.21 -24.95
CA THR A 206 61.72 46.12 -24.05
C THR A 206 60.23 45.80 -24.18
N ASN A 207 59.57 45.30 -23.13
CA ASN A 207 58.12 45.35 -23.00
C ASN A 207 57.66 45.02 -21.56
N ASP A 208 57.60 46.05 -20.72
CA ASP A 208 56.66 46.12 -19.60
C ASP A 208 55.47 46.96 -20.10
N MET A 209 54.26 46.37 -20.22
CA MET A 209 52.92 47.04 -20.26
C MET A 209 51.76 46.17 -20.83
N LEU A 210 51.71 44.85 -20.59
CA LEU A 210 50.59 43.99 -21.08
C LEU A 210 49.87 43.14 -20.01
N GLU A 211 50.01 43.49 -18.73
CA GLU A 211 49.38 42.73 -17.63
C GLU A 211 47.99 43.27 -17.22
N ASP A 212 47.66 44.53 -17.52
CA ASP A 212 46.43 45.19 -17.03
C ASP A 212 45.14 44.82 -17.78
N GLU A 213 45.20 44.54 -19.08
CA GLU A 213 44.04 44.18 -19.90
C GLU A 213 43.50 42.78 -19.55
N THR A 214 44.41 41.84 -19.31
CA THR A 214 44.05 40.46 -18.96
C THR A 214 43.47 40.37 -17.54
N ALA A 215 43.98 41.16 -16.60
CA ALA A 215 43.43 41.29 -15.26
C ALA A 215 42.03 41.96 -15.24
N LYS A 216 41.79 42.95 -16.11
CA LYS A 216 40.46 43.56 -16.30
C LYS A 216 39.44 42.58 -16.86
N LEU A 217 39.82 41.77 -17.85
CA LEU A 217 38.94 40.75 -18.43
C LEU A 217 38.54 39.69 -17.38
N MET A 218 39.49 39.26 -16.54
CA MET A 218 39.24 38.28 -15.48
C MET A 218 38.34 38.83 -14.35
N ARG A 219 38.44 40.13 -14.01
CA ARG A 219 37.48 40.80 -13.11
C ARG A 219 36.08 40.88 -13.69
N SER A 220 35.95 41.16 -14.99
CA SER A 220 34.63 41.27 -15.66
C SER A 220 33.86 39.94 -15.70
N LEU A 221 34.58 38.82 -15.68
CA LEU A 221 34.02 37.45 -15.62
C LEU A 221 33.85 36.94 -14.18
N GLY A 222 34.01 37.80 -13.17
CA GLY A 222 33.80 37.45 -11.76
C GLY A 222 34.83 36.46 -11.18
N MET A 223 35.98 36.29 -11.83
CA MET A 223 37.05 35.41 -11.35
C MET A 223 37.94 36.15 -10.34
N PRO A 224 38.12 35.63 -9.11
CA PRO A 224 38.96 36.26 -8.11
C PRO A 224 40.44 36.14 -8.51
N THR A 225 41.11 37.29 -8.69
CA THR A 225 42.50 37.37 -9.18
C THR A 225 43.57 37.29 -8.07
N ASN A 226 43.19 37.25 -6.79
CA ASN A 226 44.13 37.14 -5.66
C ASN A 226 43.81 35.89 -4.83
N PHE A 227 44.52 34.79 -5.08
CA PHE A 227 44.39 33.54 -4.31
C PHE A 227 45.38 33.45 -3.12
N ALA A 228 46.16 34.50 -2.83
CA ALA A 228 47.29 34.43 -1.89
C ALA A 228 47.12 35.21 -0.57
N HIS A 229 45.91 35.30 -0.03
CA HIS A 229 45.73 35.75 1.37
C HIS A 229 44.53 35.10 2.05
N ALA A 230 44.55 33.76 2.17
CA ALA A 230 43.59 33.02 2.98
C ALA A 230 44.19 31.69 3.47
N MET A 231 45.32 31.74 4.18
CA MET A 231 45.71 30.70 5.15
C MET A 231 46.42 31.38 6.31
N LYS A 232 45.78 31.34 7.48
CA LYS A 232 46.47 31.18 8.76
C LYS A 232 46.81 29.71 8.90
#